data_AF-A0A1I8A436-F1
#
_entry.id   AF-A0A1I8A436-F1
#
_cell.length_a   1.000
_cell.length_b   1.000
_cell.length_c   1.000
_cell.angle_alpha   90.00
_cell.angle_beta   90.00
_cell.angle_gamma   90.00
#
_symmetry.space_group_name_H-M   'P 1'
#
loop_
_entity.id
_entity.type
_entity.pdbx_description
1 polymer ?
#
loop_
_entity_poly.entity_id
_entity_poly.type
_entity_poly.pdbx_seq_one_letter_code
_entity_poly.pdbx_strand_id
1 'polypeptide(L)'
;MRFTVLLGVVRGARKSLWEINAHLRGDILRRVADPGDSRRMMAAVRRDVGGIRWPGNTIPYVLSSEYTSVQKRVLRTSFNYLEKVSCFKFVERTNQFDYLNIEPLDGCYSFVGRIGGQQNMSLAVDCLVDYIIWHEMLHVIGFEHEHQRPDRDSYISVLFDNVNPDQIGNFDKIPSNELEGYNRLYDYKSIMHYDGMAFGMSEPVTGKRKVTMVPLQPGIELIDNMSLTELDIAKLNQIGNCSVRNRSTETCRDKSKSCPSYMRKGLCKKSMYKSIMKQTCERTCNLCLVRI
;
A
#
# COMPACT_ATOMS: atom_id res chain seq x y z
N MET A 1 -32.45 3.48 21.53
CA MET A 1 -32.13 4.88 21.87
C MET A 1 -31.46 5.51 20.67
N ARG A 2 -32.07 6.55 20.09
CA ARG A 2 -31.49 7.35 18.99
C ARG A 2 -30.44 8.29 19.59
N PHE A 3 -29.21 8.27 19.08
CA PHE A 3 -28.21 9.28 19.43
C PHE A 3 -28.26 10.42 18.42
N THR A 4 -28.74 11.57 18.90
CA THR A 4 -28.73 12.86 18.22
C THR A 4 -27.35 13.47 18.39
N VAL A 5 -26.63 13.76 17.31
CA VAL A 5 -25.38 14.52 17.35
C VAL A 5 -25.73 15.99 17.52
N LEU A 6 -25.30 16.59 18.64
CA LEU A 6 -25.41 18.02 18.87
C LEU A 6 -24.48 18.78 17.90
N LEU A 7 -25.07 19.58 17.02
CA LEU A 7 -24.37 20.60 16.23
C LEU A 7 -24.00 21.76 17.16
N GLY A 8 -22.77 21.77 17.65
CA GLY A 8 -22.16 22.95 18.25
C GLY A 8 -21.71 23.92 17.15
N VAL A 9 -22.43 25.02 16.99
CA VAL A 9 -22.06 26.14 16.12
C VAL A 9 -20.94 26.93 16.80
N VAL A 10 -19.70 26.78 16.34
CA VAL A 10 -18.62 27.73 16.60
C VAL A 10 -18.40 28.56 15.33
N ARG A 11 -18.56 29.87 15.44
CA ARG A 11 -18.30 30.84 14.36
C ARG A 11 -16.80 30.91 14.09
N GLY A 12 -16.40 30.48 12.90
CA GLY A 12 -15.03 30.57 12.37
C GLY A 12 -14.79 29.40 11.43
N ALA A 13 -14.55 29.69 10.15
CA ALA A 13 -14.23 28.78 9.03
C ALA A 13 -14.63 27.30 9.18
N ARG A 14 -15.59 26.82 8.35
CA ARG A 14 -15.82 25.37 8.19
C ARG A 14 -14.51 24.73 7.76
N LYS A 15 -13.82 24.06 8.69
CA LYS A 15 -12.68 23.23 8.38
C LYS A 15 -13.13 22.08 7.48
N SER A 16 -12.38 21.77 6.43
CA SER A 16 -12.71 20.65 5.54
C SER A 16 -12.58 19.32 6.30
N LEU A 17 -13.20 18.25 5.78
CA LEU A 17 -12.99 16.90 6.32
C LEU A 17 -11.50 16.54 6.27
N TRP A 18 -10.77 17.00 5.25
CA TRP A 18 -9.31 16.90 5.18
C TRP A 18 -8.58 17.60 6.33
N GLU A 19 -8.93 18.82 6.71
CA GLU A 19 -8.32 19.50 7.87
C GLU A 19 -8.65 18.83 9.20
N ILE A 20 -9.78 18.11 9.27
CA ILE A 20 -10.18 17.29 10.42
C ILE A 20 -9.48 15.91 10.39
N ASN A 21 -9.26 15.33 9.21
CA ASN A 21 -8.63 14.02 8.99
C ASN A 21 -7.10 14.10 9.02
N ALA A 22 -6.51 15.26 8.76
CA ALA A 22 -5.10 15.53 8.95
C ALA A 22 -4.64 15.32 10.41
N HIS A 23 -5.57 15.25 11.37
CA HIS A 23 -5.30 14.85 12.76
C HIS A 23 -5.20 13.33 12.98
N LEU A 24 -5.46 12.48 11.96
CA LEU A 24 -5.65 11.03 12.14
C LEU A 24 -4.73 10.11 11.31
N ARG A 25 -3.55 10.57 10.87
CA ARG A 25 -2.56 9.82 10.05
C ARG A 25 -2.74 10.00 8.54
N GLY A 26 -2.68 11.25 8.08
CA GLY A 26 -2.53 11.66 6.67
C GLY A 26 -3.67 11.30 5.72
N ASP A 27 -3.88 10.01 5.53
CA ASP A 27 -4.74 9.31 4.57
C ASP A 27 -5.46 8.08 5.19
N ILE A 28 -5.24 7.79 6.48
CA ILE A 28 -5.90 6.69 7.22
C ILE A 28 -6.98 7.21 8.18
N LEU A 29 -8.11 6.51 8.26
CA LEU A 29 -9.16 6.72 9.27
C LEU A 29 -9.18 5.54 10.30
N ARG A 30 -9.19 5.81 11.63
CA ARG A 30 -9.06 4.78 12.69
C ARG A 30 -10.20 4.65 13.73
N ARG A 31 -10.31 3.43 14.29
CA ARG A 31 -10.75 3.12 15.68
C ARG A 31 -9.52 2.92 16.58
N VAL A 32 -9.55 3.41 17.82
CA VAL A 32 -8.42 3.37 18.77
C VAL A 32 -8.33 2.01 19.49
N ALA A 33 -7.13 1.46 19.66
CA ALA A 33 -6.81 0.29 20.48
C ALA A 33 -5.38 0.40 21.05
N ASP A 34 -5.08 -0.38 22.09
CA ASP A 34 -4.02 -0.17 23.11
C ASP A 34 -2.73 -1.03 22.87
N PRO A 35 -1.51 -0.59 23.26
CA PRO A 35 -0.26 -1.21 22.80
C PRO A 35 0.21 -2.46 23.55
N GLY A 36 0.74 -3.43 22.80
CA GLY A 36 1.56 -4.53 23.31
C GLY A 36 2.81 -4.77 22.45
N ASP A 37 3.95 -5.04 23.10
CA ASP A 37 5.30 -5.21 22.54
C ASP A 37 5.66 -6.68 22.22
N SER A 38 6.35 -6.92 21.09
CA SER A 38 7.05 -8.17 20.79
C SER A 38 8.01 -8.01 19.59
N ARG A 39 9.26 -8.47 19.79
CA ARG A 39 10.41 -8.48 18.87
C ARG A 39 10.28 -9.47 17.70
N ARG A 40 9.16 -9.46 16.96
CA ARG A 40 9.03 -10.22 15.71
C ARG A 40 9.13 -9.26 14.52
N MET A 41 9.72 -9.71 13.41
CA MET A 41 9.66 -8.96 12.16
C MET A 41 8.19 -8.92 11.72
N MET A 42 7.57 -7.75 11.88
CA MET A 42 6.14 -7.56 11.62
C MET A 42 5.92 -7.20 10.14
N ALA A 43 4.72 -7.44 9.64
CA ALA A 43 4.25 -6.77 8.43
C ALA A 43 3.42 -5.55 8.85
N ALA A 44 3.45 -4.46 8.08
CA ALA A 44 2.49 -3.35 8.20
C ALA A 44 1.10 -3.77 7.71
N VAL A 45 0.55 -4.84 8.28
CA VAL A 45 -0.74 -5.44 7.96
C VAL A 45 -1.46 -5.69 9.27
N ARG A 46 -2.68 -5.18 9.43
CA ARG A 46 -3.46 -5.35 10.66
C ARG A 46 -3.80 -6.80 10.90
N ARG A 47 -3.75 -7.26 12.15
CA ARG A 47 -4.34 -8.57 12.52
C ARG A 47 -5.84 -8.57 12.35
N ASP A 48 -6.41 -9.74 12.03
CA ASP A 48 -7.86 -9.90 12.01
C ASP A 48 -8.44 -9.99 13.44
N VAL A 49 -8.53 -8.83 14.10
CA VAL A 49 -9.17 -8.68 15.41
C VAL A 49 -10.49 -7.95 15.19
N GLY A 50 -11.61 -8.58 15.56
CA GLY A 50 -12.93 -7.97 15.42
C GLY A 50 -13.54 -8.08 14.01
N GLY A 51 -13.00 -8.93 13.14
CA GLY A 51 -13.56 -9.20 11.82
C GLY A 51 -13.28 -8.09 10.81
N ILE A 52 -12.11 -7.45 10.85
CA ILE A 52 -11.75 -6.38 9.92
C ILE A 52 -11.44 -6.90 8.51
N ARG A 53 -11.37 -8.22 8.31
CA ARG A 53 -11.19 -8.82 6.98
C ARG A 53 -12.48 -8.75 6.18
N TRP A 54 -12.32 -8.58 4.86
CA TRP A 54 -13.42 -8.71 3.92
C TRP A 54 -13.77 -10.18 3.70
N PRO A 55 -15.03 -10.61 3.91
CA PRO A 55 -15.43 -12.00 3.76
C PRO A 55 -15.09 -12.55 2.37
N GLY A 56 -14.41 -13.70 2.31
CA GLY A 56 -14.03 -14.34 1.05
C GLY A 56 -13.12 -13.49 0.16
N ASN A 57 -12.34 -12.56 0.74
CA ASN A 57 -11.51 -11.59 0.02
C ASN A 57 -12.27 -10.79 -1.05
N THR A 58 -13.59 -10.65 -0.88
CA THR A 58 -14.46 -9.95 -1.82
C THR A 58 -14.82 -8.59 -1.23
N ILE A 59 -14.53 -7.54 -1.98
CA ILE A 59 -14.78 -6.14 -1.62
C ILE A 59 -15.84 -5.61 -2.58
N PRO A 60 -17.13 -5.58 -2.17
CA PRO A 60 -18.17 -4.92 -2.93
C PRO A 60 -17.93 -3.42 -2.98
N TYR A 61 -18.05 -2.79 -4.14
CA TYR A 61 -17.86 -1.35 -4.29
C TYR A 61 -18.97 -0.67 -5.07
N VAL A 62 -19.15 0.62 -4.82
CA VAL A 62 -19.93 1.55 -5.64
C VAL A 62 -19.01 2.67 -6.10
N LEU A 63 -19.13 3.10 -7.36
CA LEU A 63 -18.43 4.27 -7.89
C LEU A 63 -19.42 5.43 -7.99
N SER A 64 -19.04 6.58 -7.44
CA SER A 64 -19.84 7.81 -7.51
C SER A 64 -20.29 8.12 -8.95
N SER A 65 -21.49 8.70 -9.06
CA SER A 65 -21.99 9.28 -10.31
C SER A 65 -21.15 10.46 -10.78
N GLU A 66 -20.37 11.09 -9.90
CA GLU A 66 -19.48 12.21 -10.23
C GLU A 66 -18.29 11.80 -11.10
N TYR A 67 -17.87 10.53 -11.05
CA TYR A 67 -16.85 10.03 -11.98
C TYR A 67 -17.41 9.89 -13.40
N THR A 68 -16.66 10.43 -14.35
CA THR A 68 -16.87 10.18 -15.79
C THR A 68 -16.68 8.71 -16.15
N SER A 69 -17.21 8.29 -17.30
CA SER A 69 -17.01 6.92 -17.81
C SER A 69 -15.53 6.55 -18.00
N VAL A 70 -14.67 7.52 -18.30
CA VAL A 70 -13.22 7.32 -18.44
C VAL A 70 -12.58 7.06 -17.08
N GLN A 71 -12.89 7.88 -16.07
CA GLN A 71 -12.40 7.70 -14.70
C GLN A 71 -12.84 6.36 -14.10
N LYS A 72 -14.11 5.97 -14.31
CA LYS A 72 -14.61 4.64 -13.91
C LYS A 72 -13.86 3.50 -14.59
N ARG A 73 -13.42 3.68 -15.84
CA ARG A 73 -12.60 2.69 -16.55
C ARG A 73 -11.19 2.59 -15.96
N VAL A 74 -10.57 3.71 -15.59
CA VAL A 74 -9.26 3.72 -14.91
C VAL A 74 -9.35 2.92 -13.62
N LEU A 75 -10.30 3.26 -12.73
CA LEU A 75 -10.53 2.56 -11.45
C LEU A 75 -10.68 1.04 -11.63
N ARG A 76 -11.59 0.62 -12.52
CA ARG A 76 -11.79 -0.82 -12.81
C ARG A 76 -10.53 -1.49 -13.38
N THR A 77 -9.74 -0.77 -14.18
CA THR A 77 -8.48 -1.30 -14.72
C THR A 77 -7.43 -1.50 -13.63
N SER A 78 -7.32 -0.55 -12.70
CA SER A 78 -6.42 -0.65 -11.55
C SER A 78 -6.83 -1.81 -10.61
N PHE A 79 -8.13 -2.01 -10.35
CA PHE A 79 -8.64 -3.15 -9.58
C PHE A 79 -8.29 -4.50 -10.24
N ASN A 80 -8.44 -4.60 -11.56
CA ASN A 80 -8.08 -5.80 -12.31
C ASN A 80 -6.61 -6.21 -12.15
N TYR A 81 -5.71 -5.25 -11.91
CA TYR A 81 -4.31 -5.59 -11.63
C TYR A 81 -4.16 -6.30 -10.28
N LEU A 82 -4.79 -5.79 -9.22
CA LEU A 82 -4.79 -6.41 -7.90
C LEU A 82 -5.42 -7.82 -7.93
N GLU A 83 -6.49 -8.03 -8.70
CA GLU A 83 -7.08 -9.37 -8.90
C GLU A 83 -6.17 -10.34 -9.67
N LYS A 84 -5.27 -9.82 -10.52
CA LYS A 84 -4.31 -10.66 -11.28
C LYS A 84 -3.17 -11.15 -10.40
N VAL A 85 -2.71 -10.33 -9.46
CA VAL A 85 -1.57 -10.63 -8.58
C VAL A 85 -1.99 -11.25 -7.24
N SER A 86 -3.30 -11.33 -6.96
CA SER A 86 -3.85 -11.91 -5.74
C SER A 86 -5.10 -12.75 -5.98
N CYS A 87 -5.77 -13.15 -4.89
CA CYS A 87 -7.08 -13.78 -4.88
C CYS A 87 -8.22 -12.83 -4.46
N PHE A 88 -7.91 -11.55 -4.21
CA PHE A 88 -8.94 -10.55 -3.90
C PHE A 88 -9.83 -10.29 -5.11
N LYS A 89 -11.09 -9.93 -4.82
CA LYS A 89 -12.12 -9.64 -5.80
C LYS A 89 -12.78 -8.31 -5.51
N PHE A 90 -12.86 -7.45 -6.52
CA PHE A 90 -13.52 -6.15 -6.45
C PHE A 90 -14.76 -6.24 -7.31
N VAL A 91 -15.93 -6.27 -6.68
CA VAL A 91 -17.19 -6.54 -7.35
C VAL A 91 -18.11 -5.34 -7.25
N GLU A 92 -18.84 -5.03 -8.31
CA GLU A 92 -19.90 -4.01 -8.22
C GLU A 92 -20.95 -4.48 -7.22
N ARG A 93 -21.25 -3.61 -6.27
CA ARG A 93 -22.20 -3.92 -5.21
C ARG A 93 -23.60 -4.10 -5.78
N THR A 94 -24.30 -5.09 -5.25
CA THR A 94 -25.73 -5.31 -5.48
C THR A 94 -26.53 -5.05 -4.20
N ASN A 95 -26.41 -5.94 -3.21
CA ASN A 95 -27.18 -5.91 -1.97
C ASN A 95 -26.33 -6.15 -0.72
N GLN A 96 -25.00 -6.17 -0.85
CA GLN A 96 -24.10 -6.38 0.27
C GLN A 96 -24.24 -5.24 1.29
N PHE A 97 -24.32 -5.61 2.57
CA PHE A 97 -24.43 -4.67 3.68
C PHE A 97 -23.13 -3.88 3.88
N ASP A 98 -22.00 -4.59 3.89
CA ASP A 98 -20.67 -4.00 3.92
C ASP A 98 -20.18 -3.73 2.51
N TYR A 99 -19.77 -2.50 2.22
CA TYR A 99 -19.25 -2.12 0.91
C TYR A 99 -18.41 -0.84 0.97
N LEU A 100 -17.56 -0.72 -0.03
CA LEU A 100 -16.74 0.45 -0.28
C LEU A 100 -17.50 1.44 -1.18
N ASN A 101 -17.66 2.68 -0.72
CA ASN A 101 -18.19 3.77 -1.52
C ASN A 101 -17.04 4.66 -1.98
N ILE A 102 -16.75 4.65 -3.28
CA ILE A 102 -15.60 5.35 -3.87
C ILE A 102 -16.09 6.65 -4.48
N GLU A 103 -15.58 7.78 -3.97
CA GLU A 103 -16.05 9.12 -4.32
C GLU A 103 -14.89 10.10 -4.48
N PRO A 104 -15.00 11.11 -5.36
CA PRO A 104 -13.98 12.15 -5.50
C PRO A 104 -14.16 13.25 -4.45
N LEU A 105 -13.91 12.93 -3.18
CA LEU A 105 -13.90 13.92 -2.09
C LEU A 105 -12.58 14.72 -2.12
N ASP A 106 -12.11 15.17 -0.96
CA ASP A 106 -10.90 15.95 -0.78
C ASP A 106 -9.65 15.06 -0.61
N GLY A 107 -8.88 14.88 -1.69
CA GLY A 107 -7.63 14.12 -1.67
C GLY A 107 -7.82 12.61 -1.77
N CYS A 108 -6.80 11.86 -1.35
CA CYS A 108 -6.72 10.40 -1.43
C CYS A 108 -6.66 9.84 0.00
N TYR A 109 -7.65 9.03 0.39
CA TYR A 109 -7.66 8.41 1.72
C TYR A 109 -8.65 7.25 1.83
N SER A 110 -8.43 6.37 2.80
CA SER A 110 -9.27 5.22 3.07
C SER A 110 -9.26 4.80 4.54
N PHE A 111 -10.21 3.94 4.91
CA PHE A 111 -10.13 3.19 6.17
C PHE A 111 -9.20 1.99 6.01
N VAL A 112 -8.53 1.60 7.10
CA VAL A 112 -7.75 0.36 7.13
C VAL A 112 -8.63 -0.84 7.47
N GLY A 113 -8.85 -1.71 6.48
CA GLY A 113 -9.71 -2.89 6.61
C GLY A 113 -11.21 -2.57 6.47
N ARG A 114 -12.03 -3.60 6.72
CA ARG A 114 -13.49 -3.51 6.74
C ARG A 114 -13.96 -2.94 8.08
N ILE A 115 -14.72 -1.85 8.05
CA ILE A 115 -15.27 -1.22 9.26
C ILE A 115 -16.74 -1.59 9.54
N GLY A 116 -17.40 -2.21 8.56
CA GLY A 116 -18.82 -2.56 8.61
C GLY A 116 -19.73 -1.47 8.02
N GLY A 117 -20.82 -1.88 7.36
CA GLY A 117 -21.72 -0.99 6.64
C GLY A 117 -21.05 -0.32 5.41
N GLN A 118 -21.57 0.85 5.04
CA GLN A 118 -20.91 1.70 4.04
C GLN A 118 -19.63 2.29 4.63
N GLN A 119 -18.52 2.17 3.91
CA GLN A 119 -17.29 2.90 4.22
C GLN A 119 -16.80 3.67 2.99
N ASN A 120 -16.38 4.92 3.19
CA ASN A 120 -15.91 5.77 2.10
C ASN A 120 -14.42 5.57 1.84
N MET A 121 -14.02 5.64 0.57
CA MET A 121 -12.65 5.89 0.13
C MET A 121 -12.68 7.09 -0.81
N SER A 122 -11.87 8.10 -0.50
CA SER A 122 -11.74 9.27 -1.35
C SER A 122 -10.67 9.02 -2.41
N LEU A 123 -11.03 9.24 -3.67
CA LEU A 123 -10.09 9.34 -4.77
C LEU A 123 -10.46 10.57 -5.60
N ALA A 124 -9.92 11.72 -5.23
CA ALA A 124 -9.99 12.93 -6.02
C ALA A 124 -9.40 12.73 -7.43
N VAL A 125 -9.62 13.69 -8.34
CA VAL A 125 -9.27 13.54 -9.77
C VAL A 125 -7.77 13.27 -9.97
N ASP A 126 -6.92 13.91 -9.17
CA ASP A 126 -5.47 13.74 -9.14
C ASP A 126 -5.00 12.42 -8.49
N CYS A 127 -5.88 11.75 -7.72
CA CYS A 127 -5.64 10.41 -7.19
C CYS A 127 -5.86 9.29 -8.22
N LEU A 128 -6.41 9.59 -9.41
CA LEU A 128 -6.79 8.59 -10.42
C LEU A 128 -5.60 8.11 -11.27
N VAL A 129 -4.54 7.69 -10.58
CA VAL A 129 -3.34 7.06 -11.13
C VAL A 129 -3.12 5.73 -10.42
N ASP A 130 -2.63 4.74 -11.16
CA ASP A 130 -2.62 3.34 -10.73
C ASP A 130 -1.99 3.12 -9.34
N TYR A 131 -0.85 3.76 -9.06
CA TYR A 131 -0.13 3.56 -7.80
C TYR A 131 -0.89 4.11 -6.58
N ILE A 132 -1.55 5.26 -6.71
CA ILE A 132 -2.40 5.80 -5.63
C ILE A 132 -3.62 4.91 -5.42
N ILE A 133 -4.27 4.49 -6.51
CA ILE A 133 -5.42 3.57 -6.42
C ILE A 133 -5.00 2.27 -5.73
N TRP A 134 -3.85 1.69 -6.06
CA TRP A 134 -3.36 0.48 -5.39
C TRP A 134 -3.05 0.72 -3.92
N HIS A 135 -2.42 1.85 -3.58
CA HIS A 135 -2.14 2.24 -2.20
C HIS A 135 -3.42 2.28 -1.35
N GLU A 136 -4.43 3.04 -1.80
CA GLU A 136 -5.70 3.17 -1.08
C GLU A 136 -6.45 1.84 -0.99
N MET A 137 -6.39 1.00 -2.03
CA MET A 137 -6.99 -0.32 -2.00
C MET A 137 -6.25 -1.29 -1.05
N LEU A 138 -4.94 -1.14 -0.85
CA LEU A 138 -4.22 -1.89 0.18
C LEU A 138 -4.66 -1.47 1.59
N HIS A 139 -4.93 -0.17 1.83
CA HIS A 139 -5.59 0.26 3.07
C HIS A 139 -6.93 -0.44 3.26
N VAL A 140 -7.82 -0.43 2.24
CA VAL A 140 -9.12 -1.13 2.31
C VAL A 140 -8.96 -2.61 2.68
N ILE A 141 -7.91 -3.26 2.20
CA ILE A 141 -7.60 -4.67 2.49
C ILE A 141 -7.09 -4.87 3.93
N GLY A 142 -6.43 -3.87 4.51
CA GLY A 142 -5.96 -3.88 5.90
C GLY A 142 -4.46 -3.61 6.06
N PHE A 143 -3.82 -2.97 5.09
CA PHE A 143 -2.44 -2.54 5.19
C PHE A 143 -2.36 -1.20 5.92
N GLU A 144 -1.38 -1.10 6.82
CA GLU A 144 -0.92 0.16 7.42
C GLU A 144 0.33 0.63 6.65
N HIS A 145 0.83 1.82 6.97
CA HIS A 145 2.08 2.26 6.37
C HIS A 145 3.30 1.47 6.86
N GLU A 146 4.25 1.23 5.97
CA GLU A 146 5.48 0.49 6.25
C GLU A 146 6.35 1.23 7.29
N HIS A 147 6.40 2.58 7.26
CA HIS A 147 7.13 3.38 8.26
C HIS A 147 6.45 3.41 9.63
N GLN A 148 5.23 2.89 9.78
CA GLN A 148 4.54 2.79 11.06
C GLN A 148 4.78 1.45 11.76
N ARG A 149 5.60 0.56 11.20
CA ARG A 149 5.97 -0.69 11.88
C ARG A 149 6.64 -0.45 13.23
N PRO A 150 6.43 -1.32 14.24
CA PRO A 150 7.10 -1.23 15.54
C PRO A 150 8.63 -1.20 15.46
N ASP A 151 9.20 -1.90 14.47
CA ASP A 151 10.65 -2.07 14.24
C ASP A 151 11.26 -1.01 13.32
N ARG A 152 10.50 -0.03 12.83
CA ARG A 152 10.95 0.96 11.84
C ARG A 152 12.19 1.76 12.25
N ASP A 153 12.41 1.98 13.55
CA ASP A 153 13.58 2.73 14.06
C ASP A 153 14.91 1.95 13.90
N SER A 154 14.87 0.68 13.48
CA SER A 154 16.07 -0.08 13.05
C SER A 154 16.43 0.15 11.59
N TYR A 155 15.59 0.87 10.83
CA TYR A 155 15.69 1.04 9.38
C TYR A 155 15.70 2.51 8.97
N ILE A 156 14.92 3.34 9.64
CA ILE A 156 14.82 4.78 9.37
C ILE A 156 14.96 5.59 10.68
N SER A 157 15.40 6.84 10.54
CA SER A 157 15.31 7.87 11.58
C SER A 157 14.26 8.90 11.19
N VAL A 158 13.33 9.18 12.10
CA VAL A 158 12.33 10.26 11.92
C VAL A 158 12.87 11.54 12.54
N LEU A 159 12.95 12.61 11.75
CA LEU A 159 13.40 13.94 12.16
C LEU A 159 12.19 14.78 12.57
N PHE A 160 11.69 14.55 13.79
CA PHE A 160 10.47 15.21 14.28
C PHE A 160 10.52 16.74 14.25
N ASP A 161 11.69 17.34 14.45
CA ASP A 161 11.90 18.79 14.36
C ASP A 161 11.64 19.37 12.96
N ASN A 162 11.59 18.52 11.93
CA ASN A 162 11.28 18.91 10.55
C ASN A 162 9.82 18.67 10.18
N VAL A 163 9.08 17.90 10.99
CA VAL A 163 7.68 17.54 10.73
C VAL A 163 6.78 18.73 11.10
N ASN A 164 5.73 18.97 10.30
CA ASN A 164 4.70 19.93 10.68
C ASN A 164 4.07 19.48 12.03
N PRO A 165 4.02 20.33 13.08
CA PRO A 165 3.53 19.96 14.40
C PRO A 165 2.16 19.27 14.40
N ASP A 166 1.25 19.70 13.52
CA ASP A 166 -0.10 19.13 13.40
C ASP A 166 -0.12 17.74 12.75
N GLN A 167 1.02 17.26 12.24
CA GLN A 167 1.18 16.02 11.47
C GLN A 167 2.09 15.00 12.18
N ILE A 168 2.56 15.29 13.39
CA ILE A 168 3.43 14.38 14.16
C ILE A 168 2.78 13.00 14.34
N GLY A 169 1.46 12.96 14.57
CA GLY A 169 0.71 11.71 14.73
C GLY A 169 0.78 10.75 13.53
N ASN A 170 1.07 11.26 12.32
CA ASN A 170 1.23 10.43 11.12
C ASN A 170 2.46 9.50 11.20
N PHE A 171 3.40 9.81 12.09
CA PHE A 171 4.61 9.03 12.34
C PHE A 171 4.50 8.09 13.54
N ASP A 172 3.35 8.01 14.21
CA ASP A 172 3.17 7.10 15.33
C ASP A 172 3.30 5.63 14.89
N LYS A 173 4.05 4.84 15.66
CA LYS A 173 4.14 3.39 15.41
C LYS A 173 2.82 2.71 15.72
N ILE A 174 2.45 1.71 14.92
CA ILE A 174 1.36 0.80 15.26
C ILE A 174 1.88 -0.21 16.27
N PRO A 175 1.13 -0.51 17.34
CA PRO A 175 1.51 -1.54 18.30
C PRO A 175 1.72 -2.93 17.68
N SER A 176 2.65 -3.71 18.22
CA SER A 176 3.00 -5.01 17.64
C SER A 176 1.87 -6.06 17.76
N ASN A 177 1.04 -5.94 18.79
CA ASN A 177 -0.17 -6.76 18.99
C ASN A 177 -1.27 -6.49 17.97
N GLU A 178 -1.22 -5.33 17.30
CA GLU A 178 -2.16 -4.92 16.27
C GLU A 178 -1.77 -5.36 14.85
N LEU A 179 -0.53 -5.82 14.65
CA LEU A 179 0.04 -6.18 13.34
C LEU A 179 0.35 -7.67 13.18
N GLU A 180 0.24 -8.14 11.95
CA GLU A 180 0.55 -9.51 11.56
C GLU A 180 2.06 -9.80 11.63
N GLY A 181 2.40 -10.96 12.19
CA GLY A 181 3.79 -11.42 12.36
C GLY A 181 4.31 -12.21 11.17
N TYR A 182 4.20 -11.68 9.93
CA TYR A 182 4.56 -12.40 8.71
C TYR A 182 6.07 -12.64 8.51
N ASN A 183 6.92 -12.22 9.45
CA ASN A 183 8.37 -12.36 9.40
C ASN A 183 8.98 -11.79 8.11
N ARG A 184 8.61 -10.56 7.75
CA ARG A 184 9.04 -9.90 6.52
C ARG A 184 10.06 -8.79 6.79
N LEU A 185 11.03 -8.68 5.88
CA LEU A 185 12.00 -7.59 5.88
C LEU A 185 11.27 -6.25 5.76
N TYR A 186 11.90 -5.20 6.29
CA TYR A 186 11.45 -3.83 6.07
C TYR A 186 11.62 -3.46 4.60
N ASP A 187 10.55 -2.93 4.00
CA ASP A 187 10.54 -2.60 2.57
C ASP A 187 10.52 -1.08 2.34
N TYR A 188 11.71 -0.49 2.22
CA TYR A 188 11.87 0.94 1.90
C TYR A 188 11.16 1.36 0.59
N LYS A 189 10.90 0.39 -0.32
CA LYS A 189 10.28 0.64 -1.61
C LYS A 189 8.81 0.24 -1.66
N SER A 190 8.24 -0.17 -0.52
CA SER A 190 6.83 -0.53 -0.44
C SER A 190 5.99 0.64 -0.93
N ILE A 191 4.94 0.33 -1.70
CA ILE A 191 3.96 1.35 -2.07
C ILE A 191 3.31 1.98 -0.83
N MET A 192 3.34 1.29 0.32
CA MET A 192 2.83 1.74 1.62
C MET A 192 3.89 2.48 2.44
N HIS A 193 5.05 2.81 1.90
CA HIS A 193 6.06 3.61 2.58
C HIS A 193 5.99 5.07 2.12
N TYR A 194 5.87 5.99 3.06
CA TYR A 194 5.92 7.42 2.77
C TYR A 194 7.28 7.87 2.21
N ASP A 195 7.27 8.94 1.41
CA ASP A 195 8.49 9.58 0.91
C ASP A 195 9.30 10.24 2.05
N GLY A 196 10.58 10.50 1.82
CA GLY A 196 11.49 11.04 2.84
C GLY A 196 11.16 12.45 3.33
N MET A 197 10.29 13.20 2.64
CA MET A 197 9.87 14.55 2.97
C MET A 197 8.42 14.61 3.48
N ALA A 198 7.74 13.46 3.63
CA ALA A 198 6.37 13.31 4.14
C ALA A 198 6.07 14.28 5.31
N PHE A 199 5.03 15.10 5.18
CA PHE A 199 4.61 16.12 6.16
C PHE A 199 5.69 17.08 6.68
N GLY A 200 6.80 17.23 5.96
CA GLY A 200 7.85 18.19 6.31
C GLY A 200 7.37 19.63 6.20
N MET A 201 7.77 20.46 7.16
CA MET A 201 7.57 21.90 7.08
C MET A 201 8.24 22.46 5.82
N SER A 202 7.63 23.47 5.22
CA SER A 202 8.24 24.20 4.11
C SER A 202 9.43 25.02 4.60
N GLU A 203 10.55 24.92 3.91
CA GLU A 203 11.74 25.71 4.15
C GLU A 203 11.48 27.17 3.71
N PRO A 204 11.76 28.20 4.55
CA PRO A 204 11.28 29.56 4.31
C PRO A 204 11.81 30.24 3.04
N VAL A 205 12.97 29.83 2.54
CA VAL A 205 13.69 30.52 1.45
C VAL A 205 13.36 29.92 0.09
N THR A 206 13.36 28.59 0.02
CA THR A 206 13.20 27.77 -1.17
C THR A 206 11.78 27.25 -1.34
N GLY A 207 10.97 27.27 -0.27
CA GLY A 207 9.62 26.68 -0.25
C GLY A 207 9.61 25.15 -0.29
N LYS A 208 10.77 24.48 -0.33
CA LYS A 208 10.86 23.02 -0.39
C LYS A 208 10.49 22.41 0.96
N ARG A 209 9.81 21.27 0.94
CA ARG A 209 9.54 20.50 2.16
C ARG A 209 10.83 19.95 2.73
N LYS A 210 11.00 20.06 4.05
CA LYS A 210 12.14 19.48 4.76
C LYS A 210 12.07 17.96 4.78
N VAL A 211 13.24 17.31 4.81
CA VAL A 211 13.36 15.87 5.02
C VAL A 211 12.89 15.50 6.43
N THR A 212 11.97 14.55 6.53
CA THR A 212 11.39 14.06 7.80
C THR A 212 11.78 12.62 8.10
N MET A 213 12.19 11.83 7.10
CA MET A 213 12.67 10.46 7.29
C MET A 213 13.98 10.22 6.54
N VAL A 214 14.94 9.62 7.24
CA VAL A 214 16.26 9.28 6.68
C VAL A 214 16.51 7.78 6.87
N PRO A 215 16.82 7.02 5.80
CA PRO A 215 17.19 5.61 5.95
C PRO A 215 18.56 5.49 6.62
N LEU A 216 18.68 4.51 7.53
CA LEU A 216 19.93 4.22 8.24
C LEU A 216 20.92 3.46 7.35
N GLN A 217 20.42 2.76 6.34
CA GLN A 217 21.26 2.05 5.37
C GLN A 217 21.79 3.02 4.29
N PRO A 218 23.13 3.12 4.10
CA PRO A 218 23.70 3.97 3.06
C PRO A 218 23.25 3.57 1.66
N GLY A 219 23.00 4.59 0.81
CA GLY A 219 22.62 4.40 -0.59
C GLY A 219 21.15 4.07 -0.83
N ILE A 220 20.31 4.10 0.21
CA ILE A 220 18.85 4.06 0.09
C ILE A 220 18.31 5.48 0.03
N GLU A 221 17.34 5.70 -0.86
CA GLU A 221 16.58 6.94 -0.97
C GLU A 221 15.10 6.63 -0.75
N LEU A 222 14.42 7.49 0.01
CA LEU A 222 12.97 7.42 0.24
C LEU A 222 12.29 8.41 -0.71
N ILE A 223 11.82 7.89 -1.84
CA ILE A 223 11.11 8.63 -2.89
C ILE A 223 9.67 8.12 -2.99
N ASP A 224 8.85 8.76 -3.84
CA ASP A 224 7.52 8.27 -4.16
C ASP A 224 7.61 6.88 -4.81
N ASN A 225 7.07 5.88 -4.11
CA ASN A 225 7.02 4.50 -4.58
C ASN A 225 5.80 4.31 -5.48
N MET A 226 6.04 4.19 -6.79
CA MET A 226 4.98 4.16 -7.81
C MET A 226 4.60 2.73 -8.26
N SER A 227 4.96 1.70 -7.51
CA SER A 227 4.69 0.30 -7.89
C SER A 227 4.64 -0.62 -6.68
N LEU A 228 3.84 -1.69 -6.75
CA LEU A 228 3.89 -2.79 -5.78
C LEU A 228 5.24 -3.50 -5.85
N THR A 229 5.88 -3.70 -4.70
CA THR A 229 7.05 -4.55 -4.59
C THR A 229 6.66 -6.03 -4.55
N GLU A 230 7.65 -6.91 -4.67
CA GLU A 230 7.45 -8.34 -4.42
C GLU A 230 6.99 -8.61 -2.97
N LEU A 231 7.45 -7.81 -2.00
CA LEU A 231 7.04 -7.93 -0.61
C LEU A 231 5.61 -7.43 -0.38
N ASP A 232 5.16 -6.39 -1.09
CA ASP A 232 3.76 -5.96 -1.06
C ASP A 232 2.83 -7.06 -1.59
N ILE A 233 3.17 -7.66 -2.74
CA ILE A 233 2.38 -8.75 -3.33
C ILE A 233 2.42 -9.99 -2.43
N ALA A 234 3.55 -10.31 -1.80
CA ALA A 234 3.66 -11.43 -0.87
C ALA A 234 2.78 -11.21 0.37
N LYS A 235 2.83 -10.00 0.98
CA LYS A 235 1.96 -9.59 2.09
C LYS A 235 0.48 -9.69 1.67
N LEU A 236 0.14 -9.27 0.45
CA LEU A 236 -1.22 -9.27 -0.10
C LEU A 236 -1.76 -10.69 -0.32
N ASN A 237 -0.92 -11.61 -0.77
CA ASN A 237 -1.34 -13.00 -0.90
C ASN A 237 -1.43 -13.71 0.45
N GLN A 238 -0.55 -13.36 1.39
CA GLN A 238 -0.53 -13.94 2.73
C GLN A 238 -1.75 -13.51 3.56
N ILE A 239 -2.12 -12.22 3.54
CA ILE A 239 -3.30 -11.70 4.25
C ILE A 239 -4.61 -12.31 3.74
N GLY A 240 -4.69 -12.61 2.44
CA GLY A 240 -5.87 -13.24 1.84
C GLY A 240 -5.87 -14.76 1.94
N ASN A 241 -4.83 -15.39 2.53
CA ASN A 241 -4.58 -16.83 2.41
C ASN A 241 -4.77 -17.31 0.96
N CYS A 242 -4.29 -16.51 0.01
CA CYS A 242 -4.40 -16.84 -1.39
C CYS A 242 -3.63 -18.12 -1.61
N SER A 243 -4.31 -19.15 -2.11
CA SER A 243 -3.64 -20.33 -2.64
C SER A 243 -2.53 -19.81 -3.52
N VAL A 244 -1.28 -20.21 -3.24
CA VAL A 244 -0.18 -19.99 -4.16
C VAL A 244 -0.75 -20.42 -5.49
N ARG A 245 -0.96 -19.45 -6.39
CA ARG A 245 -1.23 -19.85 -7.76
C ARG A 245 0.02 -20.64 -8.06
N ASN A 246 -0.10 -21.96 -8.12
CA ASN A 246 0.77 -22.78 -8.93
C ASN A 246 0.57 -22.21 -10.34
N ARG A 247 1.14 -21.02 -10.61
CA ARG A 247 1.84 -20.78 -11.84
C ARG A 247 2.86 -21.88 -11.77
N SER A 248 2.45 -22.97 -12.38
CA SER A 248 3.16 -24.21 -12.45
C SER A 248 4.64 -23.90 -12.55
N THR A 249 5.42 -24.73 -11.89
CA THR A 249 6.83 -25.02 -12.16
C THR A 249 7.15 -25.32 -13.64
N GLU A 250 6.32 -24.90 -14.60
CA GLU A 250 6.37 -25.21 -16.04
C GLU A 250 7.01 -24.14 -16.92
N THR A 251 7.52 -23.02 -16.39
CA THR A 251 8.11 -22.00 -17.30
C THR A 251 9.57 -21.66 -17.11
N CYS A 252 10.32 -22.24 -16.16
CA CYS A 252 11.79 -22.16 -16.28
C CYS A 252 12.35 -23.24 -17.19
N ARG A 253 12.33 -22.95 -18.50
CA ARG A 253 12.97 -23.78 -19.53
C ARG A 253 13.66 -22.92 -20.56
N ASP A 254 14.73 -23.44 -21.13
CA ASP A 254 15.35 -22.83 -22.29
C ASP A 254 14.46 -23.04 -23.51
N LYS A 255 14.23 -21.97 -24.26
CA LYS A 255 13.45 -21.99 -25.50
C LYS A 255 14.33 -22.22 -26.73
N SER A 256 15.65 -22.11 -26.58
CA SER A 256 16.63 -22.33 -27.64
C SER A 256 17.58 -23.47 -27.31
N LYS A 257 17.86 -24.33 -28.30
CA LYS A 257 18.89 -25.37 -28.19
C LYS A 257 20.31 -24.79 -28.12
N SER A 258 20.48 -23.51 -28.48
CA SER A 258 21.78 -22.82 -28.50
C SER A 258 22.19 -22.26 -27.13
N CYS A 259 21.36 -22.37 -26.10
CA CYS A 259 21.66 -21.81 -24.77
C CYS A 259 23.00 -22.27 -24.17
N PRO A 260 23.41 -23.55 -24.25
CA PRO A 260 24.75 -23.97 -23.79
C PRO A 260 25.91 -23.29 -24.54
N SER A 261 25.70 -22.93 -25.81
CA SER A 261 26.67 -22.15 -26.59
C SER A 261 26.71 -20.70 -26.12
N TYR A 262 25.56 -20.09 -25.86
CA TYR A 262 25.48 -18.71 -25.37
C TYR A 262 26.10 -18.54 -23.98
N MET A 263 25.90 -19.52 -23.10
CA MET A 263 26.57 -19.58 -21.80
C MET A 263 28.10 -19.66 -21.95
N ARG A 264 28.60 -20.56 -22.80
CA ARG A 264 30.06 -20.69 -23.09
C ARG A 264 30.65 -19.41 -23.68
N LYS A 265 29.88 -18.65 -24.46
CA LYS A 265 30.25 -17.32 -24.98
C LYS A 265 30.11 -16.17 -23.97
N GLY A 266 29.69 -16.45 -22.73
CA GLY A 266 29.56 -15.47 -21.66
C GLY A 266 28.38 -14.50 -21.79
N LEU A 267 27.41 -14.79 -22.67
CA LEU A 267 26.30 -13.87 -22.96
C LEU A 267 25.35 -13.69 -21.76
N CYS A 268 25.23 -14.69 -20.88
CA CYS A 268 24.43 -14.60 -19.65
C CYS A 268 24.91 -13.51 -18.68
N LYS A 269 26.19 -13.11 -18.75
CA LYS A 269 26.80 -12.13 -17.82
C LYS A 269 26.86 -10.71 -18.39
N LYS A 270 26.60 -10.52 -19.68
CA LYS A 270 26.69 -9.22 -20.35
C LYS A 270 25.36 -8.47 -20.22
N SER A 271 25.39 -7.26 -19.65
CA SER A 271 24.19 -6.43 -19.42
C SER A 271 23.34 -6.25 -20.68
N MET A 272 23.98 -6.00 -21.83
CA MET A 272 23.33 -5.85 -23.14
C MET A 272 22.47 -7.06 -23.55
N TYR A 273 22.82 -8.28 -23.13
CA TYR A 273 22.12 -9.51 -23.53
C TYR A 273 21.18 -10.05 -22.43
N LYS A 274 21.14 -9.41 -21.25
CA LYS A 274 20.38 -9.88 -20.09
C LYS A 274 18.88 -10.09 -20.40
N SER A 275 18.27 -9.17 -21.15
CA SER A 275 16.85 -9.26 -21.54
C SER A 275 16.60 -10.46 -22.47
N ILE A 276 17.43 -10.63 -23.50
CA ILE A 276 17.31 -11.74 -24.47
C ILE A 276 17.58 -13.09 -23.80
N MET A 277 18.58 -13.16 -22.92
CA MET A 277 18.90 -14.37 -22.17
C MET A 277 17.78 -14.74 -21.20
N LYS A 278 17.10 -13.76 -20.59
CA LYS A 278 15.91 -14.00 -19.76
C LYS A 278 14.77 -14.57 -20.59
N GLN A 279 14.55 -14.07 -21.80
CA GLN A 279 13.45 -14.56 -22.64
C GLN A 279 13.71 -15.93 -23.28
N THR A 280 14.98 -16.28 -23.51
CA THR A 280 15.39 -17.40 -24.38
C THR A 280 16.07 -18.54 -23.63
N CYS A 281 16.89 -18.21 -22.63
CA CYS A 281 17.80 -19.12 -21.95
C CYS A 281 17.69 -19.00 -20.42
N GLU A 282 16.46 -18.90 -19.94
CA GLU A 282 16.14 -18.62 -18.54
C GLU A 282 16.74 -19.68 -17.59
N ARG A 283 16.77 -20.95 -18.02
CA ARG A 283 17.33 -22.05 -17.21
C ARG A 283 18.85 -22.07 -17.30
N THR A 284 19.40 -22.09 -18.53
CA THR A 284 20.86 -22.15 -18.73
C THR A 284 21.58 -20.94 -18.13
N CYS A 285 20.99 -19.74 -18.19
CA CYS A 285 21.59 -18.54 -17.62
C CYS A 285 21.26 -18.32 -16.13
N ASN A 286 20.57 -19.28 -15.48
CA ASN A 286 20.09 -19.17 -14.10
C ASN A 286 19.29 -17.88 -13.84
N LEU A 287 18.45 -17.51 -14.81
CA LEU A 287 17.54 -16.35 -14.76
C LEU A 287 16.11 -16.79 -14.45
N CYS A 288 15.90 -18.07 -14.09
CA CYS A 288 14.65 -18.56 -13.52
C CYS A 288 14.22 -17.60 -12.41
N LEU A 289 13.05 -16.99 -12.57
CA LEU A 289 12.45 -16.27 -11.46
C LEU A 289 12.06 -17.32 -10.41
N VAL A 290 12.80 -17.39 -9.30
CA VAL A 290 12.24 -17.94 -8.07
C VAL A 290 11.24 -16.88 -7.60
N ARG A 291 10.00 -17.03 -8.06
CA ARG A 291 8.88 -16.27 -7.49
C ARG A 291 8.57 -16.94 -6.16
N ILE A 292 9.14 -16.40 -5.09
CA ILE A 292 8.82 -16.75 -3.70
C ILE A 292 7.50 -16.10 -3.32
#